data_AF-A0AAV5ECW6-F1
#
_entry.id   AF-A0AAV5ECW6-F1
#
_cell.length_a   1.000
_cell.length_b   1.000
_cell.length_c   1.000
_cell.angle_alpha   90.00
_cell.angle_beta   90.00
_cell.angle_gamma   90.00
#
_symmetry.space_group_name_H-M   'P 1'
#
loop_
_entity.id
_entity.type
_entity.pdbx_description
1 polymer ?
#
loop_
_entity_poly.entity_id
_entity_poly.type
_entity_poly.pdbx_seq_one_letter_code
_entity_poly.pdbx_strand_id
1 'polypeptide(L)'
;MSATEEAAKAPVRCQRIGCDATFTEDNNPEGSCQYHPSVSSPSPRPPFPESPPCLGRKSSSRQLPVDGRSQPKVEKPAVTNDANKEPVEKPSVPAPKKKIDINEPRVCKNKGCGKLYKEKDNHDSACEYHPGPAVFHDRMRGWKCCDVHVKEFDEFMEIPPCAKGWHNADAA
;
A
#
# COMPACT_ATOMS: atom_id res chain seq x y z
N MET A 1 -41.28 -54.25 -10.40
CA MET A 1 -40.69 -52.92 -10.57
C MET A 1 -39.51 -52.84 -9.64
N SER A 2 -38.33 -52.67 -10.22
CA SER A 2 -37.01 -52.71 -9.61
C SER A 2 -36.75 -51.50 -8.71
N ALA A 3 -36.02 -51.70 -7.62
CA ALA A 3 -35.19 -50.67 -7.00
C ALA A 3 -34.02 -51.38 -6.32
N THR A 4 -32.91 -51.51 -7.04
CA THR A 4 -31.61 -51.84 -6.46
C THR A 4 -31.10 -50.58 -5.78
N GLU A 5 -30.98 -50.63 -4.45
CA GLU A 5 -30.34 -49.60 -3.64
C GLU A 5 -28.85 -49.51 -3.99
N GLU A 6 -28.48 -48.44 -4.69
CA GLU A 6 -27.09 -48.13 -5.00
C GLU A 6 -26.59 -47.12 -3.96
N ALA A 7 -25.70 -47.59 -3.07
CA ALA A 7 -25.07 -46.77 -2.06
C ALA A 7 -24.19 -45.71 -2.72
N ALA A 8 -24.65 -44.45 -2.75
CA ALA A 8 -23.91 -43.33 -3.30
C ALA A 8 -22.60 -43.12 -2.52
N LYS A 9 -21.47 -43.57 -3.09
CA LYS A 9 -20.12 -43.40 -2.54
C LYS A 9 -19.77 -41.90 -2.53
N ALA A 10 -19.32 -41.39 -1.39
CA ALA A 10 -19.02 -39.96 -1.21
C ALA A 10 -17.95 -39.45 -2.21
N PRO A 11 -18.07 -38.21 -2.71
CA PRO A 11 -17.12 -37.64 -3.66
C PRO A 11 -15.74 -37.46 -3.03
N VAL A 12 -14.69 -37.84 -3.77
CA VAL A 12 -13.29 -37.69 -3.39
C VAL A 12 -12.70 -36.44 -4.06
N ARG A 13 -11.98 -35.62 -3.29
CA ARG A 13 -11.35 -34.39 -3.80
C ARG A 13 -9.96 -34.68 -4.38
N CYS A 14 -9.64 -34.04 -5.51
CA CYS A 14 -8.31 -34.05 -6.10
C CYS A 14 -7.26 -33.51 -5.11
N GLN A 15 -6.16 -34.24 -4.93
CA GLN A 15 -5.04 -33.82 -4.07
C GLN A 15 -3.90 -33.15 -4.84
N ARG A 16 -4.02 -33.00 -6.17
CA ARG A 16 -2.97 -32.40 -6.99
C ARG A 16 -2.98 -30.87 -6.82
N ILE A 17 -1.80 -30.29 -6.62
CA ILE A 17 -1.63 -28.84 -6.37
C ILE A 17 -2.29 -28.06 -7.51
N GLY A 18 -3.20 -27.14 -7.22
CA GLY A 18 -3.88 -26.34 -8.25
C GLY A 18 -5.03 -27.04 -8.99
N CYS A 19 -5.57 -28.14 -8.45
CA CYS A 19 -6.82 -28.73 -8.92
C CYS A 19 -7.80 -28.89 -7.74
N ASP A 20 -8.97 -28.26 -7.83
CA ASP A 20 -10.03 -28.30 -6.80
C ASP A 20 -11.22 -29.20 -7.18
N ALA A 21 -11.11 -29.96 -8.27
CA ALA A 21 -12.15 -30.87 -8.73
C ALA A 21 -12.46 -31.97 -7.69
N THR A 22 -13.74 -32.33 -7.61
CA THR A 22 -14.26 -33.43 -6.78
C THR A 22 -14.91 -34.47 -7.69
N PHE A 23 -14.54 -35.73 -7.50
CA PHE A 23 -14.92 -36.82 -8.39
C PHE A 23 -15.67 -37.91 -7.61
N THR A 24 -16.70 -38.46 -8.21
CA THR A 24 -17.30 -39.74 -7.81
C THR A 24 -16.76 -40.85 -8.72
N GLU A 25 -16.81 -42.11 -8.29
CA GLU A 25 -16.23 -43.25 -9.03
C GLU A 25 -16.80 -43.41 -10.45
N ASP A 26 -18.01 -42.88 -10.69
CA ASP A 26 -18.73 -42.88 -11.96
C ASP A 26 -18.37 -41.67 -12.87
N ASN A 27 -17.85 -40.58 -12.32
CA ASN A 27 -17.53 -39.32 -13.04
C ASN A 27 -16.02 -39.00 -13.05
N ASN A 28 -15.18 -40.04 -13.18
CA ASN A 28 -13.72 -39.89 -13.22
C ASN A 28 -13.09 -40.52 -14.48
N PRO A 29 -13.42 -40.04 -15.69
CA PRO A 29 -12.74 -40.49 -16.91
C PRO A 29 -11.28 -40.02 -16.93
N GLU A 30 -10.40 -40.81 -17.58
CA GLU A 30 -8.99 -40.43 -17.77
C GLU A 30 -8.90 -39.05 -18.43
N GLY A 31 -8.20 -38.12 -17.79
CA GLY A 31 -8.05 -36.74 -18.28
C GLY A 31 -9.06 -35.72 -17.73
N SER A 32 -10.02 -36.10 -16.88
CA SER A 32 -10.95 -35.15 -16.25
C SER A 32 -10.27 -34.14 -15.29
N CYS A 33 -9.00 -34.36 -14.97
CA CYS A 33 -8.18 -33.49 -14.15
C CYS A 33 -7.29 -32.63 -15.05
N GLN A 34 -7.74 -31.42 -15.40
CA GLN A 34 -6.91 -30.39 -16.02
C GLN A 34 -5.95 -29.81 -14.95
N TYR A 35 -4.80 -30.45 -14.75
CA TYR A 35 -3.73 -29.90 -13.93
C TYR A 35 -2.74 -29.17 -14.83
N HIS A 36 -2.29 -27.99 -14.41
CA HIS A 36 -1.15 -27.32 -15.01
C HIS A 36 0.12 -28.07 -14.57
N PRO A 37 0.85 -28.79 -15.45
CA PRO A 37 2.18 -29.23 -15.11
C PRO A 37 3.00 -27.97 -14.88
N SER A 38 3.25 -27.65 -13.61
CA SER A 38 4.21 -26.64 -13.21
C SER A 38 5.58 -27.14 -13.63
N VAL A 39 5.89 -27.03 -14.93
CA VAL A 39 7.27 -27.11 -15.41
C VAL A 39 7.95 -25.88 -14.83
N SER A 40 8.57 -26.07 -13.67
CA SER A 40 9.63 -25.22 -13.18
C SER A 40 10.77 -25.33 -14.18
N SER A 41 10.65 -24.58 -15.27
CA SER A 41 11.77 -24.28 -16.15
C SER A 41 12.49 -23.10 -15.53
N PRO A 42 13.71 -23.25 -14.95
CA PRO A 42 14.47 -22.11 -14.49
C PRO A 42 14.92 -21.32 -15.73
N SER A 43 14.30 -20.16 -15.97
CA SER A 43 14.86 -19.17 -16.89
C SER A 43 16.31 -18.86 -16.48
N PRO A 44 17.28 -18.83 -17.41
CA PRO A 44 18.63 -18.41 -17.09
C PRO A 44 18.61 -16.95 -16.62
N ARG A 45 19.15 -16.70 -15.43
CA ARG A 45 19.39 -15.33 -14.94
C ARG A 45 20.35 -14.63 -15.92
N PRO A 46 20.09 -13.38 -16.33
CA PRO A 46 21.08 -12.59 -17.04
C PRO A 46 22.28 -12.28 -16.10
N PRO A 47 23.51 -12.21 -16.62
CA PRO A 47 24.67 -11.80 -15.83
C PRO A 47 24.52 -10.33 -15.40
N PHE A 48 24.80 -10.08 -14.12
CA PHE A 48 24.87 -8.74 -13.55
C PHE A 48 26.02 -7.95 -14.19
N PRO A 49 25.84 -6.65 -14.54
CA PRO A 49 26.97 -5.82 -14.95
C PRO A 49 27.87 -5.50 -13.76
N GLU A 50 29.16 -5.67 -13.95
CA GLU A 50 30.23 -5.44 -12.98
C GLU A 50 30.25 -3.97 -12.53
N SER A 51 30.28 -3.75 -11.21
CA SER A 51 30.46 -2.42 -10.63
C SER A 51 31.94 -2.00 -10.71
N PRO A 52 32.26 -0.74 -11.05
CA PRO A 52 33.65 -0.27 -11.06
C PRO A 52 34.23 -0.16 -9.64
N PRO A 53 35.56 -0.25 -9.48
CA PRO A 53 36.22 -0.32 -8.17
C PRO A 53 36.12 0.99 -7.39
N CYS A 54 35.83 0.87 -6.10
CA CYS A 54 35.96 1.92 -5.11
C CYS A 54 37.44 2.35 -5.01
N LEU A 55 37.79 3.53 -5.51
CA LEU A 55 39.09 4.14 -5.26
C LEU A 55 39.05 4.99 -3.98
N GLY A 56 39.84 4.56 -3.01
CA GLY A 56 39.98 5.19 -1.70
C GLY A 56 40.70 6.54 -1.72
N ARG A 57 40.16 7.44 -0.90
CA ARG A 57 40.81 8.26 0.14
C ARG A 57 42.02 9.12 -0.25
N LYS A 58 41.86 10.43 -0.06
CA LYS A 58 42.86 11.24 0.67
C LYS A 58 42.19 12.19 1.65
N SER A 59 42.57 12.01 2.91
CA SER A 59 42.29 12.91 4.02
C SER A 59 42.91 14.28 3.74
N SER A 60 42.14 15.35 3.93
CA SER A 60 42.73 16.65 4.24
C SER A 60 42.00 17.24 5.43
N SER A 61 42.67 17.08 6.57
CA SER A 61 42.43 17.80 7.81
C SER A 61 42.38 19.31 7.54
N ARG A 62 41.36 20.00 8.06
CA ARG A 62 41.41 21.43 8.40
C ARG A 62 40.39 21.73 9.51
N GLN A 63 40.93 21.65 10.72
CA GLN A 63 40.76 22.55 11.88
C GLN A 63 39.41 23.26 12.10
N LEU A 64 38.81 22.89 13.23
CA LEU A 64 37.83 23.66 14.00
C LEU A 64 38.43 25.02 14.44
N PRO A 65 37.59 26.05 14.60
CA PRO A 65 37.75 26.95 15.72
C PRO A 65 36.55 26.87 16.69
N VAL A 66 36.90 26.54 17.93
CA VAL A 66 36.31 27.05 19.18
C VAL A 66 36.43 28.59 19.15
N ASP A 67 35.52 29.43 19.64
CA ASP A 67 34.87 29.57 20.95
C ASP A 67 33.70 30.59 20.83
N GLY A 68 32.74 30.65 21.77
CA GLY A 68 31.86 31.83 21.85
C GLY A 68 30.51 31.76 22.57
N ARG A 69 30.51 31.28 23.82
CA ARG A 69 29.54 31.55 24.92
C ARG A 69 28.58 32.76 24.75
N SER A 70 27.26 32.54 24.93
CA SER A 70 26.40 33.21 25.94
C SER A 70 24.93 32.76 25.90
N GLN A 71 24.41 32.31 27.04
CA GLN A 71 22.98 32.30 27.40
C GLN A 71 22.56 33.71 27.88
N PRO A 72 21.28 34.10 27.76
CA PRO A 72 20.34 34.01 28.89
C PRO A 72 18.93 33.53 28.44
N LYS A 73 18.26 32.56 29.06
CA LYS A 73 17.52 32.52 30.34
C LYS A 73 16.29 33.46 30.45
N VAL A 74 15.12 32.79 30.40
CA VAL A 74 13.82 33.06 31.06
C VAL A 74 12.99 34.25 30.57
N GLU A 75 11.79 33.95 30.08
CA GLU A 75 10.54 34.32 30.77
C GLU A 75 9.36 33.46 30.30
N LYS A 76 8.56 33.01 31.26
CA LYS A 76 7.20 32.47 31.08
C LYS A 76 6.25 33.67 31.13
N PRO A 77 5.14 33.63 30.39
CA PRO A 77 3.84 33.46 31.06
C PRO A 77 3.09 32.27 30.40
N ALA A 78 2.59 31.23 31.07
CA ALA A 78 1.33 31.20 31.86
C ALA A 78 0.40 32.36 31.49
N VAL A 79 -0.74 32.13 30.82
CA VAL A 79 -2.00 31.80 31.49
C VAL A 79 -3.03 31.41 30.41
N THR A 80 -3.72 30.29 30.69
CA THR A 80 -5.11 29.86 30.41
C THR A 80 -5.91 30.56 29.29
N ASN A 81 -6.77 29.87 28.51
CA ASN A 81 -7.99 29.23 28.99
C ASN A 81 -8.55 28.18 28.02
N ASP A 82 -9.01 27.13 28.68
CA ASP A 82 -10.07 26.19 28.35
C ASP A 82 -11.23 26.76 27.52
N ALA A 83 -11.65 26.01 26.48
CA ALA A 83 -13.05 25.74 26.09
C ALA A 83 -13.22 25.50 24.59
N ASN A 84 -13.04 24.26 24.12
CA ASN A 84 -14.03 23.68 23.20
C ASN A 84 -14.04 22.15 23.24
N LYS A 85 -14.75 21.65 24.25
CA LYS A 85 -15.70 20.54 24.21
C LYS A 85 -15.64 19.63 22.96
N GLU A 86 -15.20 18.40 23.21
CA GLU A 86 -15.59 17.23 22.43
C GLU A 86 -17.12 17.14 22.30
N PRO A 87 -17.60 16.71 21.13
CA PRO A 87 -18.46 15.54 21.16
C PRO A 87 -17.85 14.36 20.40
N VAL A 88 -17.41 13.37 21.17
CA VAL A 88 -17.40 11.98 20.75
C VAL A 88 -18.87 11.59 20.49
N GLU A 89 -19.24 11.38 19.23
CA GLU A 89 -20.30 10.44 18.89
C GLU A 89 -19.76 9.37 17.95
N LYS A 90 -19.57 8.18 18.53
CA LYS A 90 -19.67 6.92 17.79
C LYS A 90 -21.15 6.68 17.50
N PRO A 91 -21.52 6.48 16.23
CA PRO A 91 -22.37 5.32 15.95
C PRO A 91 -21.65 4.28 15.08
N SER A 92 -21.42 3.12 15.69
CA SER A 92 -21.11 1.87 15.01
C SER A 92 -22.35 1.36 14.28
N VAL A 93 -22.32 1.26 12.95
CA VAL A 93 -23.07 0.22 12.23
C VAL A 93 -22.27 -0.21 10.99
N PRO A 94 -21.86 -1.49 10.88
CA PRO A 94 -21.32 -2.05 9.64
C PRO A 94 -22.44 -2.58 8.72
N ALA A 95 -22.14 -2.61 7.41
CA ALA A 95 -22.89 -3.16 6.27
C ALA A 95 -23.78 -2.18 5.47
N PRO A 96 -24.07 -2.42 4.16
CA PRO A 96 -23.64 -3.48 3.24
C PRO A 96 -22.94 -2.97 1.96
N LYS A 97 -22.28 -3.86 1.21
CA LYS A 97 -21.64 -3.60 -0.08
C LYS A 97 -22.64 -3.01 -1.07
N LYS A 98 -22.50 -1.72 -1.40
CA LYS A 98 -23.34 -1.02 -2.38
C LYS A 98 -22.74 -1.17 -3.78
N LYS A 99 -23.54 -1.76 -4.68
CA LYS A 99 -23.48 -1.62 -6.15
C LYS A 99 -22.98 -0.21 -6.50
N ILE A 100 -21.78 -0.12 -7.07
CA ILE A 100 -21.13 1.16 -7.37
C ILE A 100 -21.88 1.79 -8.55
N ASP A 101 -22.57 2.90 -8.32
CA ASP A 101 -23.14 3.69 -9.41
C ASP A 101 -22.00 4.48 -10.08
N ILE A 102 -21.76 4.20 -11.37
CA ILE A 102 -20.63 4.74 -12.14
C ILE A 102 -20.62 6.28 -12.28
N ASN A 103 -21.74 6.93 -11.93
CA ASN A 103 -21.92 8.38 -12.05
C ASN A 103 -21.81 9.12 -10.71
N GLU A 104 -21.83 8.42 -9.57
CA GLU A 104 -21.80 9.05 -8.25
C GLU A 104 -20.39 9.59 -7.92
N PRO A 105 -20.25 10.89 -7.59
CA PRO A 105 -18.96 11.44 -7.18
C PRO A 105 -18.49 10.83 -5.86
N ARG A 106 -17.25 10.37 -5.82
CA ARG A 106 -16.56 9.81 -4.65
C ARG A 106 -15.34 10.66 -4.32
N VAL A 107 -14.97 10.71 -3.04
CA VAL A 107 -13.73 11.37 -2.60
C VAL A 107 -12.58 10.39 -2.67
N CYS A 108 -11.50 10.77 -3.35
CA CYS A 108 -10.28 9.99 -3.37
C CYS A 108 -9.56 10.07 -2.03
N LYS A 109 -9.24 8.90 -1.46
CA LYS A 109 -8.53 8.74 -0.18
C LYS A 109 -7.03 8.46 -0.37
N ASN A 110 -6.54 8.48 -1.61
CA ASN A 110 -5.11 8.40 -1.88
C ASN A 110 -4.39 9.64 -1.30
N LYS A 111 -3.20 9.41 -0.75
CA LYS A 111 -2.42 10.44 -0.05
C LYS A 111 -1.96 11.52 -1.02
N GLY A 112 -2.33 12.78 -0.76
CA GLY A 112 -2.03 13.91 -1.64
C GLY A 112 -3.04 14.13 -2.78
N CYS A 113 -4.10 13.31 -2.91
CA CYS A 113 -5.15 13.53 -3.91
C CYS A 113 -6.35 14.30 -3.32
N GLY A 114 -7.19 13.66 -2.50
CA GLY A 114 -8.36 14.29 -1.87
C GLY A 114 -9.46 14.78 -2.85
N LYS A 115 -9.31 14.55 -4.16
CA LYS A 115 -10.22 15.08 -5.19
C LYS A 115 -11.52 14.28 -5.27
N LEU A 116 -12.61 14.95 -5.66
CA LEU A 116 -13.85 14.30 -6.03
C LEU A 116 -13.73 13.74 -7.46
N TYR A 117 -13.97 12.45 -7.63
CA TYR A 117 -13.88 11.76 -8.92
C TYR A 117 -15.13 10.92 -9.18
N LYS A 118 -15.38 10.61 -10.44
CA LYS A 118 -16.42 9.66 -10.86
C LYS A 118 -15.75 8.42 -11.39
N GLU A 119 -16.32 7.25 -11.15
CA GLU A 119 -15.74 5.99 -11.63
C GLU A 119 -15.65 5.93 -13.17
N LYS A 120 -16.56 6.63 -13.88
CA LYS A 120 -16.50 6.77 -15.35
C LYS A 120 -15.22 7.43 -15.88
N ASP A 121 -14.60 8.29 -15.08
CA ASP A 121 -13.43 9.10 -15.46
C ASP A 121 -12.16 8.56 -14.78
N ASN A 122 -12.29 7.50 -13.99
CA ASN A 122 -11.18 6.88 -13.31
C ASN A 122 -10.33 6.07 -14.31
N HIS A 123 -9.08 6.47 -14.48
CA HIS A 123 -8.12 5.84 -15.38
C HIS A 123 -6.74 5.87 -14.72
N ASP A 124 -5.74 5.22 -15.32
CA ASP A 124 -4.40 5.03 -14.71
C ASP A 124 -3.60 6.33 -14.51
N SER A 125 -4.01 7.43 -15.13
CA SER A 125 -3.41 8.76 -14.93
C SER A 125 -4.33 9.79 -14.27
N ALA A 126 -5.50 9.37 -13.80
CA ALA A 126 -6.51 10.29 -13.23
C ALA A 126 -6.09 10.84 -11.86
N CYS A 127 -5.50 9.98 -11.03
CA CYS A 127 -5.11 10.31 -9.67
C CYS A 127 -3.62 10.56 -9.57
N GLU A 128 -3.24 11.72 -9.06
CA GLU A 128 -1.85 12.02 -8.67
C GLU A 128 -1.75 11.86 -7.14
N TYR A 129 -0.86 11.00 -6.66
CA TYR A 129 -0.75 10.67 -5.24
C TYR A 129 0.63 10.17 -4.84
N HIS A 130 0.85 10.01 -3.54
CA HIS A 130 2.01 9.33 -2.97
C HIS A 130 1.66 7.88 -2.60
N PRO A 131 2.22 6.86 -3.27
CA PRO A 131 1.97 5.45 -2.96
C PRO A 131 2.67 5.00 -1.68
N GLY A 132 3.71 5.73 -1.25
CA GLY A 132 4.50 5.41 -0.06
C GLY A 132 3.89 5.94 1.23
N PRO A 133 4.29 5.39 2.39
CA PRO A 133 3.99 6.00 3.68
C PRO A 133 4.72 7.34 3.86
N ALA A 134 4.11 8.22 4.65
CA ALA A 134 4.78 9.42 5.14
C ALA A 134 5.86 9.03 6.17
N VAL A 135 6.96 9.77 6.18
CA VAL A 135 8.16 9.51 6.97
C VAL A 135 8.42 10.70 7.84
N PHE A 136 8.58 10.45 9.13
CA PHE A 136 8.86 11.47 10.12
C PHE A 136 10.14 11.05 10.87
N HIS A 137 11.29 11.56 10.46
CA HIS A 137 12.59 11.26 11.09
C HIS A 137 13.44 12.53 11.22
N ASP A 138 14.15 12.66 12.34
CA ASP A 138 15.13 13.73 12.58
C ASP A 138 14.60 15.17 12.37
N ARG A 139 13.35 15.42 12.80
CA ARG A 139 12.62 16.68 12.56
C ARG A 139 12.36 17.00 11.07
N MET A 140 12.55 16.03 10.19
CA MET A 140 12.20 16.09 8.78
C MET A 140 10.94 15.28 8.51
N ARG A 141 10.10 15.79 7.61
CA ARG A 141 8.85 15.16 7.16
C ARG A 141 8.97 14.88 5.68
N GLY A 142 8.49 13.73 5.23
CA GLY A 142 8.71 13.32 3.84
C GLY A 142 7.88 12.13 3.41
N TRP A 143 8.14 11.64 2.20
CA TRP A 143 7.45 10.49 1.62
C TRP A 143 8.45 9.43 1.18
N LYS A 144 8.24 8.15 1.57
CA LYS A 144 9.13 7.06 1.13
C LYS A 144 9.14 6.83 -0.38
N CYS A 145 8.08 7.20 -1.08
CA CYS A 145 7.94 6.95 -2.52
C CYS A 145 8.82 7.86 -3.38
N CYS A 146 9.18 9.06 -2.91
CA CYS A 146 10.02 10.00 -3.66
C CYS A 146 11.25 10.50 -2.89
N ASP A 147 11.46 10.01 -1.66
CA ASP A 147 12.57 10.37 -0.76
C ASP A 147 12.74 11.90 -0.56
N VAL A 148 11.66 12.65 -0.73
CA VAL A 148 11.62 14.09 -0.47
C VAL A 148 11.44 14.31 1.02
N HIS A 149 12.33 15.09 1.63
CA HIS A 149 12.34 15.38 3.06
C HIS A 149 12.47 16.88 3.30
N VAL A 150 11.50 17.45 4.02
CA VAL A 150 11.42 18.88 4.31
C VAL A 150 11.49 19.12 5.82
N LYS A 151 12.04 20.26 6.23
CA LYS A 151 12.15 20.64 7.65
C LYS A 151 10.90 21.35 8.14
N GLU A 152 10.27 22.15 7.29
CA GLU A 152 9.04 22.89 7.61
C GLU A 152 7.81 22.00 7.41
N PHE A 153 6.73 22.28 8.14
CA PHE A 153 5.47 21.54 7.98
C PHE A 153 4.65 22.01 6.78
N ASP A 154 4.68 23.32 6.51
CA ASP A 154 3.96 23.91 5.39
C ASP A 154 4.48 23.36 4.06
N GLU A 155 5.80 23.31 3.92
CA GLU A 155 6.47 22.72 2.76
C GLU A 155 6.14 21.22 2.58
N PHE A 156 5.79 20.50 3.66
CA PHE A 156 5.36 19.10 3.57
C PHE A 156 3.97 18.96 2.95
N MET A 157 3.06 19.89 3.24
CA MET A 157 1.72 19.95 2.64
C MET A 157 1.79 20.31 1.14
N GLU A 158 2.80 21.07 0.74
CA GLU A 158 3.02 21.51 -0.64
C GLU A 158 3.80 20.50 -1.50
N ILE A 159 4.31 19.39 -0.92
CA ILE A 159 5.06 18.39 -1.69
C ILE A 159 4.17 17.84 -2.82
N PRO A 160 4.61 17.95 -4.09
CA PRO A 160 3.83 17.46 -5.21
C PRO A 160 3.75 15.94 -5.21
N PRO A 161 2.60 15.35 -5.57
CA PRO A 161 2.44 13.91 -5.72
C PRO A 161 3.44 13.35 -6.75
N CYS A 162 4.02 12.20 -6.44
CA CYS A 162 5.09 11.63 -7.26
C CYS A 162 4.66 10.46 -8.15
N ALA A 163 3.43 9.97 -8.02
CA ALA A 163 2.91 8.88 -8.84
C ALA A 163 1.55 9.23 -9.42
N LYS A 164 1.23 8.60 -10.55
CA LYS A 164 -0.08 8.63 -11.18
C LYS A 164 -0.72 7.23 -11.12
N GLY A 165 -2.03 7.17 -10.96
CA GLY A 165 -2.76 5.91 -10.86
C GLY A 165 -4.26 6.13 -10.85
N TRP A 166 -4.94 5.09 -10.40
CA TRP A 166 -6.39 5.07 -10.23
C TRP A 166 -6.76 5.75 -8.91
N HIS A 167 -7.86 6.49 -8.92
CA HIS A 167 -8.45 6.98 -7.69
C HIS A 167 -8.99 5.83 -6.86
N ASN A 168 -8.73 5.88 -5.55
CA ASN A 168 -9.29 4.93 -4.59
C ASN A 168 -10.20 5.67 -3.60
N ALA A 169 -11.42 5.16 -3.40
CA ALA A 169 -12.38 5.65 -2.41
C ALA A 169 -12.33 4.87 -1.09
N ASP A 170 -11.53 3.80 -1.02
CA ASP A 170 -11.24 3.07 0.20
C ASP A 170 -9.88 3.53 0.76
N ALA A 171 -9.82 3.74 2.07
CA ALA A 171 -8.56 4.07 2.71
C ALA A 171 -7.83 2.75 2.97
N ALA A 172 -6.80 2.47 2.18
CA ALA A 172 -5.91 1.33 2.38
C ALA A 172 -4.94 1.54 3.55
#